data_AF-A0A2V6N564-F1
#
_entry.id   AF-A0A2V6N564-F1
#
_cell.length_a   1.000
_cell.length_b   1.000
_cell.length_c   1.000
_cell.angle_alpha   90.00
_cell.angle_beta   90.00
_cell.angle_gamma   90.00
#
_symmetry.space_group_name_H-M   'P 1'
#
loop_
_entity.id
_entity.type
_entity.pdbx_description
1 polymer ?
#
loop_
_entity_poly.entity_id
_entity_poly.type
_entity_poly.pdbx_seq_one_letter_code
_entity_poly.pdbx_strand_id
1 'polypeptide(L)'
;MDAELEKLVEAGKLPSKAAEKLDALKPGTFCLHKSWGFGRVAEWNLLLNQIVIDFTGKKGHPMQLQYAAENLTVIPAEHFLARKASDLAATKKLAKDDPVALVRNILESLDGKATAQELSEWMVPDLFNETEWKRWWESARKHLKTSGAFSIPAKKTEPIQIRAEGISHADELIEAFSQARQPKEQVAALEQIVKFHQQFKEPEKQLQPVIAAVENVATRNQKLHPELTFELVVSRDDLLERFLQLKTTHIGLTLEKLIVDEERRLVSILPKIPAAKEKRVLQALPAALGDRWSARALQLMQATHGRMVAQIPHVFRDAGRHAELQEMLERSVREHSATSEMLVWLCAERNDWRELINPELLAAILSALEREQHSAPGRASKLQRLLMEDRQLFQDMFGNADVGLARDALRRLQLSPLFDELTKRSLLARIVKVFPDLENMIAGAQPQEKAALVVSWSSLEKRKAEYEELVKKKIPENIKEIALARSYGDLSENFEYKAAKQMQAVLARQRAELEQALQNARGTSFENPDTSRVSIGTIVSVRDKASRKQETYTILGAWDGNPDRHIISYQTAIGQALLGHKAGEVVALPNGEFEILSIEPVPVDMPAPEAVSEAEPASV
;
A
#
# COMPACT_ATOMS: atom_id res chain seq x y z
N MET A 1 54.90 8.77 49.64
CA MET A 1 55.69 9.63 48.76
C MET A 1 57.05 8.99 48.56
N ASP A 2 57.46 8.82 47.31
CA ASP A 2 58.78 8.32 46.95
C ASP A 2 59.91 9.24 47.42
N ALA A 3 61.00 8.67 47.93
CA ALA A 3 62.12 9.41 48.50
C ALA A 3 62.86 10.31 47.49
N GLU A 4 62.81 9.98 46.19
CA GLU A 4 63.43 10.82 45.16
C GLU A 4 62.56 12.01 44.77
N LEU A 5 61.23 11.86 44.82
CA LEU A 5 60.30 12.98 44.65
C LEU A 5 60.37 13.94 45.83
N GLU A 6 60.56 13.44 47.05
CA GLU A 6 60.72 14.25 48.27
C GLU A 6 61.93 15.19 48.17
N LYS A 7 63.08 14.68 47.66
CA LYS A 7 64.26 15.51 47.39
C LYS A 7 64.00 16.64 46.38
N LEU A 8 63.14 16.41 45.38
CA LEU A 8 62.77 17.45 44.42
C LEU A 8 61.85 18.52 45.04
N VAL A 9 61.00 18.12 45.99
CA VAL A 9 60.17 19.05 46.77
C VAL A 9 61.03 19.89 47.69
N GLU A 10 61.94 19.28 48.45
CA GLU A 10 62.88 19.98 49.33
C GLU A 10 63.80 20.96 48.56
N ALA A 11 64.21 20.58 47.34
CA ALA A 11 64.99 21.44 46.45
C ALA A 11 64.18 22.54 45.76
N GLY A 12 62.87 22.67 46.03
CA GLY A 12 61.98 23.68 45.44
C GLY A 12 61.71 23.48 43.94
N LYS A 13 62.05 22.32 43.37
CA LYS A 13 61.89 22.01 41.93
C LYS A 13 60.52 21.42 41.59
N LEU A 14 59.77 20.95 42.59
CA LEU A 14 58.45 20.33 42.43
C LEU A 14 57.54 20.69 43.62
N PRO A 15 56.30 21.13 43.42
CA PRO A 15 55.33 21.30 44.50
C PRO A 15 54.94 19.97 45.16
N SER A 16 54.74 19.98 46.49
CA SER A 16 54.32 18.79 47.26
C SER A 16 53.07 18.10 46.68
N LYS A 17 52.07 18.88 46.28
CA LYS A 17 50.81 18.36 45.69
C LYS A 17 51.04 17.65 44.35
N ALA A 18 52.03 18.08 43.57
CA ALA A 18 52.39 17.42 42.32
C ALA A 18 53.18 16.14 42.58
N ALA A 19 54.07 16.15 43.58
CA ALA A 19 54.79 14.96 44.03
C ALA A 19 53.85 13.84 44.51
N GLU A 20 52.80 14.18 45.27
CA GLU A 20 51.77 13.21 45.69
C GLU A 20 51.07 12.53 44.50
N LYS A 21 50.69 13.31 43.47
CA LYS A 21 50.08 12.76 42.27
C LYS A 21 51.07 11.92 41.46
N LEU A 22 52.32 12.34 41.38
CA LEU A 22 53.37 11.59 40.71
C LEU A 22 53.71 10.29 41.44
N ASP A 23 53.58 10.23 42.76
CA ASP A 23 53.78 8.98 43.52
C ASP A 23 52.82 7.85 43.06
N ALA A 24 51.66 8.21 42.49
CA ALA A 24 50.72 7.28 41.87
C ALA A 24 51.02 6.96 40.39
N LEU A 25 51.97 7.67 39.77
CA LEU A 25 52.41 7.53 38.37
C LEU A 25 53.82 6.93 38.27
N LYS A 26 54.10 5.88 39.05
CA LYS A 26 55.39 5.17 39.04
C LYS A 26 55.65 4.45 37.72
N PRO A 27 56.93 4.18 37.37
CA PRO A 27 57.26 3.30 36.25
C PRO A 27 56.45 1.99 36.29
N GLY A 28 55.82 1.66 35.18
CA GLY A 28 54.93 0.51 35.04
C GLY A 28 53.44 0.80 35.27
N THR A 29 53.07 1.93 35.86
CA THR A 29 51.66 2.33 36.03
C THR A 29 51.04 2.81 34.72
N PHE A 30 49.70 2.83 34.67
CA PHE A 30 48.94 3.28 33.52
C PHE A 30 48.32 4.64 33.77
N CYS A 31 48.17 5.42 32.70
CA CYS A 31 47.59 6.76 32.77
C CYS A 31 46.79 7.10 31.51
N LEU A 32 45.92 8.10 31.65
CA LEU A 32 45.18 8.69 30.54
C LEU A 32 45.54 10.17 30.42
N HIS A 33 45.87 10.60 29.21
CA HIS A 33 46.03 12.01 28.85
C HIS A 33 44.89 12.44 27.92
N LYS A 34 44.36 13.65 28.11
CA LYS A 34 43.23 14.17 27.32
C LYS A 34 43.49 14.17 25.81
N SER A 35 44.71 14.50 25.39
CA SER A 35 45.07 14.62 23.96
C SER A 35 45.84 13.43 23.40
N TRP A 36 46.52 12.65 24.25
CA TRP A 36 47.38 11.54 23.81
C TRP A 36 46.79 10.16 24.15
N GLY A 37 45.67 10.14 24.87
CA GLY A 37 44.95 8.92 25.21
C GLY A 37 45.66 8.08 26.27
N PHE A 38 45.43 6.78 26.19
CA PHE A 38 45.96 5.79 27.13
C PHE A 38 47.47 5.59 26.94
N GLY A 39 48.20 5.54 28.05
CA GLY A 39 49.63 5.28 28.07
C GLY A 39 50.10 4.53 29.31
N ARG A 40 51.33 4.03 29.23
CA ARG A 40 52.05 3.38 30.33
C ARG A 40 53.27 4.19 30.69
N VAL A 41 53.49 4.47 31.96
CA VAL A 41 54.70 5.14 32.42
C VAL A 41 55.88 4.19 32.20
N ALA A 42 56.81 4.60 31.34
CA ALA A 42 58.00 3.81 31.03
C ALA A 42 59.05 4.00 32.13
N GLU A 43 59.37 5.25 32.45
CA GLU A 43 60.37 5.59 33.46
C GLU A 43 60.19 7.02 34.00
N TRP A 44 60.85 7.30 35.12
CA TRP A 44 61.10 8.64 35.61
C TRP A 44 62.52 9.04 35.28
N ASN A 45 62.69 10.18 34.62
CA ASN A 45 63.98 10.82 34.41
C ASN A 45 64.04 12.07 35.29
N LEU A 46 64.22 11.84 36.59
CA LEU A 46 64.20 12.90 37.61
C LEU A 46 65.36 13.90 37.45
N LEU A 47 66.50 13.47 36.88
CA LEU A 47 67.62 14.34 36.54
C LEU A 47 67.23 15.41 35.50
N LEU A 48 66.40 15.05 34.53
CA LEU A 48 65.88 15.96 33.51
C LEU A 48 64.52 16.57 33.87
N ASN A 49 64.02 16.33 35.10
CA ASN A 49 62.69 16.74 35.54
C ASN A 49 61.56 16.23 34.63
N GLN A 50 61.68 14.99 34.15
CA GLN A 50 60.76 14.40 33.18
C GLN A 50 60.20 13.05 33.63
N ILE A 51 58.99 12.75 33.16
CA ILE A 51 58.38 11.42 33.13
C ILE A 51 58.25 11.00 31.66
N VAL A 52 58.60 9.75 31.37
CA VAL A 52 58.55 9.20 30.02
C VAL A 52 57.36 8.24 29.94
N ILE A 53 56.50 8.43 28.95
CA ILE A 53 55.25 7.68 28.82
C ILE A 53 55.16 7.06 27.43
N ASP A 54 54.83 5.79 27.39
CA ASP A 54 54.47 5.07 26.17
C ASP A 54 52.96 5.23 25.92
N PHE A 55 52.60 6.23 25.12
CA PHE A 55 51.23 6.40 24.65
C PHE A 55 50.93 5.46 23.48
N THR A 56 49.64 5.18 23.29
CA THR A 56 49.16 4.41 22.13
C THR A 56 49.55 5.13 20.84
N GLY A 57 50.43 4.53 20.04
CA GLY A 57 50.95 5.10 18.79
C GLY A 57 52.15 6.06 18.94
N LYS A 58 52.57 6.40 20.17
CA LYS A 58 53.75 7.26 20.41
C LYS A 58 54.50 6.83 21.67
N LYS A 59 55.52 6.00 21.48
CA LYS A 59 56.40 5.50 22.55
C LYS A 59 57.44 6.54 22.98
N GLY A 60 57.86 6.46 24.24
CA GLY A 60 58.95 7.26 24.79
C GLY A 60 58.66 8.76 24.83
N HIS A 61 57.41 9.18 25.04
CA HIS A 61 57.06 10.60 25.06
C HIS A 61 57.53 11.26 26.37
N PRO A 62 58.47 12.22 26.34
CA PRO A 62 58.93 12.90 27.54
C PRO A 62 57.96 14.03 27.91
N MET A 63 57.69 14.17 29.21
CA MET A 63 56.78 15.18 29.76
C MET A 63 57.36 15.75 31.05
N GLN A 64 57.24 17.06 31.27
CA GLN A 64 57.68 17.67 32.53
C GLN A 64 56.86 17.14 33.71
N LEU A 65 57.52 16.86 34.84
CA LEU A 65 56.87 16.26 36.02
C LEU A 65 55.63 17.04 36.49
N GLN A 66 55.72 18.36 36.59
CA GLN A 66 54.58 19.21 36.98
C GLN A 66 53.40 19.09 36.00
N TYR A 67 53.69 19.16 34.69
CA TYR A 67 52.65 19.08 33.66
C TYR A 67 51.98 17.71 33.65
N ALA A 68 52.76 16.65 33.87
CA ALA A 68 52.24 15.29 34.02
C ALA A 68 51.31 15.17 35.24
N ALA A 69 51.69 15.71 36.40
CA ALA A 69 50.86 15.72 37.60
C ALA A 69 49.53 16.47 37.40
N GLU A 70 49.50 17.46 36.52
CA GLU A 70 48.32 18.26 36.22
C GLU A 70 47.40 17.62 35.17
N ASN A 71 47.96 16.89 34.20
CA ASN A 71 47.24 16.47 32.99
C ASN A 71 47.06 14.95 32.84
N LEU A 72 47.67 14.14 33.71
CA LEU A 72 47.51 12.70 33.70
C LEU A 72 46.51 12.24 34.76
N THR A 73 45.61 11.37 34.34
CA THR A 73 44.74 10.61 35.24
C THR A 73 45.32 9.22 35.40
N VAL A 74 45.55 8.79 36.65
CA VAL A 74 46.03 7.44 36.94
C VAL A 74 44.94 6.43 36.59
N ILE A 75 45.32 5.35 35.91
CA ILE A 75 44.43 4.25 35.58
C ILE A 75 44.78 3.06 36.48
N PRO A 76 43.83 2.57 37.31
CA PRO A 76 44.08 1.45 38.21
C PRO A 76 44.27 0.14 37.41
N ALA A 77 44.96 -0.83 38.00
CA ALA A 77 45.22 -2.13 37.36
C ALA A 77 43.93 -2.88 36.97
N GLU A 78 42.84 -2.61 37.68
CA GLU A 78 41.52 -3.23 37.49
C GLU A 78 40.77 -2.68 36.29
N HIS A 79 41.16 -1.50 35.81
CA HIS A 79 40.56 -0.86 34.66
C HIS A 79 40.80 -1.70 33.40
N PHE A 80 39.78 -1.81 32.55
CA PHE A 80 39.82 -2.64 31.34
C PHE A 80 41.03 -2.36 30.45
N LEU A 81 41.32 -1.08 30.15
CA LEU A 81 42.48 -0.70 29.34
C LEU A 81 43.82 -1.14 29.95
N ALA A 82 43.96 -1.07 31.29
CA ALA A 82 45.17 -1.54 31.98
C ALA A 82 45.31 -3.07 31.88
N ARG A 83 44.22 -3.82 32.06
CA ARG A 83 44.20 -5.29 31.91
C ARG A 83 44.51 -5.70 30.48
N LYS A 84 43.89 -5.06 29.50
CA LYS A 84 44.13 -5.30 28.06
C LYS A 84 45.60 -5.06 27.70
N ALA A 85 46.18 -3.97 28.21
CA ALA A 85 47.58 -3.62 27.94
C ALA A 85 48.59 -4.51 28.68
N SER A 86 48.24 -5.00 29.88
CA SER A 86 49.11 -5.86 30.68
C SER A 86 49.12 -7.30 30.19
N ASP A 87 47.94 -7.85 29.89
CA ASP A 87 47.78 -9.23 29.41
C ASP A 87 46.59 -9.34 28.43
N LEU A 88 46.91 -9.15 27.15
CA LEU A 88 45.95 -9.29 26.07
C LEU A 88 45.45 -10.75 25.93
N ALA A 89 46.28 -11.75 26.24
CA ALA A 89 45.91 -13.15 26.10
C ALA A 89 44.86 -13.56 27.14
N ALA A 90 45.04 -13.16 28.39
CA ALA A 90 44.05 -13.34 29.45
C ALA A 90 42.75 -12.60 29.14
N THR A 91 42.84 -11.37 28.63
CA THR A 91 41.66 -10.59 28.23
C THR A 91 40.89 -11.27 27.09
N LYS A 92 41.59 -11.83 26.08
CA LYS A 92 40.98 -12.62 25.01
C LYS A 92 40.32 -13.90 25.52
N LYS A 93 40.95 -14.58 26.49
CA LYS A 93 40.37 -15.76 27.15
C LYS A 93 39.10 -15.40 27.92
N LEU A 94 39.10 -14.32 28.69
CA LEU A 94 37.93 -13.82 29.40
C LEU A 94 36.78 -13.50 28.43
N ALA A 95 37.08 -12.88 27.28
CA ALA A 95 36.08 -12.59 26.26
C ALA A 95 35.38 -13.85 25.73
N LYS A 96 36.08 -14.98 25.69
CA LYS A 96 35.55 -16.26 25.24
C LYS A 96 34.80 -17.01 26.34
N ASP A 97 35.38 -17.06 27.54
CA ASP A 97 34.91 -17.92 28.63
C ASP A 97 33.80 -17.25 29.44
N ASP A 98 33.89 -15.93 29.68
CA ASP A 98 32.88 -15.15 30.41
C ASP A 98 32.69 -13.74 29.78
N PRO A 99 31.88 -13.65 28.72
CA PRO A 99 31.62 -12.37 28.07
C PRO A 99 30.87 -11.37 28.98
N VAL A 100 30.17 -11.85 30.01
CA VAL A 100 29.43 -11.01 30.94
C VAL A 100 30.40 -10.29 31.88
N ALA A 101 31.39 -11.00 32.42
CA ALA A 101 32.44 -10.42 33.24
C ALA A 101 33.29 -9.41 32.45
N LEU A 102 33.59 -9.68 31.18
CA LEU A 102 34.32 -8.73 30.34
C LEU A 102 33.55 -7.41 30.17
N VAL A 103 32.28 -7.49 29.79
CA VAL A 103 31.45 -6.28 29.59
C VAL A 103 31.27 -5.54 30.90
N ARG A 104 31.09 -6.24 32.03
CA ARG A 104 31.08 -5.60 33.35
C ARG A 104 32.34 -4.78 33.60
N ASN A 105 33.51 -5.37 33.35
CA ASN A 105 34.79 -4.70 33.58
C ASN A 105 34.94 -3.44 32.72
N ILE A 106 34.47 -3.47 31.47
CA ILE A 106 34.46 -2.28 30.60
C ILE A 106 33.50 -1.21 31.15
N LEU A 107 32.29 -1.61 31.54
CA LEU A 107 31.29 -0.68 32.09
C LEU A 107 31.76 -0.06 33.41
N GLU A 108 32.35 -0.83 34.32
CA GLU A 108 32.95 -0.31 35.56
C GLU A 108 34.09 0.68 35.28
N SER A 109 34.80 0.49 34.16
CA SER A 109 35.83 1.41 33.67
C SER A 109 35.27 2.66 32.97
N LEU A 110 33.97 2.69 32.69
CA LEU A 110 33.22 3.77 32.04
C LEU A 110 32.06 4.26 32.92
N ASP A 111 32.31 4.41 34.23
CA ASP A 111 31.33 4.92 35.20
C ASP A 111 29.98 4.17 35.22
N GLY A 112 30.03 2.86 34.95
CA GLY A 112 28.88 1.96 34.99
C GLY A 112 28.01 1.94 33.75
N LYS A 113 28.33 2.69 32.68
CA LYS A 113 27.50 2.73 31.46
C LYS A 113 28.30 2.94 30.16
N ALA A 114 27.87 2.30 29.07
CA ALA A 114 28.45 2.49 27.75
C ALA A 114 27.50 2.02 26.63
N THR A 115 27.56 2.67 25.48
CA THR A 115 26.90 2.23 24.24
C THR A 115 27.64 1.05 23.61
N ALA A 116 26.97 0.32 22.71
CA ALA A 116 27.62 -0.76 21.96
C ALA A 116 28.77 -0.25 21.06
N GLN A 117 28.74 1.02 20.67
CA GLN A 117 29.82 1.65 19.92
C GLN A 117 31.05 1.89 20.82
N GLU A 118 30.88 2.48 21.99
CA GLU A 118 31.97 2.71 22.95
C GLU A 118 32.64 1.40 23.39
N LEU A 119 31.85 0.33 23.60
CA LEU A 119 32.39 -1.01 23.85
C LEU A 119 33.28 -1.48 22.68
N SER A 120 32.83 -1.27 21.45
CA SER A 120 33.57 -1.70 20.25
C SER A 120 34.89 -0.95 20.08
N GLU A 121 34.94 0.34 20.40
CA GLU A 121 36.14 1.18 20.31
C GLU A 121 37.28 0.67 21.20
N TRP A 122 36.96 0.05 22.32
CA TRP A 122 37.96 -0.48 23.26
C TRP A 122 38.39 -1.92 22.95
N MET A 123 37.61 -2.64 22.14
CA MET A 123 37.82 -4.06 21.84
C MET A 123 38.33 -4.30 20.42
N VAL A 124 38.05 -3.41 19.47
CA VAL A 124 38.49 -3.50 18.07
C VAL A 124 39.67 -2.53 17.86
N PRO A 125 40.78 -2.94 17.22
CA PRO A 125 41.02 -4.25 16.59
C PRO A 125 41.68 -5.29 17.50
N ASP A 126 42.02 -4.95 18.75
CA ASP A 126 42.93 -5.75 19.57
C ASP A 126 42.38 -7.14 19.96
N LEU A 127 41.13 -7.17 20.44
CA LEU A 127 40.45 -8.40 20.84
C LEU A 127 39.78 -9.08 19.65
N PHE A 128 39.17 -8.29 18.77
CA PHE A 128 38.37 -8.75 17.64
C PHE A 128 38.58 -7.85 16.42
N ASN A 129 38.49 -8.42 15.22
CA ASN A 129 38.20 -7.62 14.02
C ASN A 129 36.70 -7.25 13.95
N GLU A 130 36.31 -6.35 13.02
CA GLU A 130 34.92 -5.90 12.90
C GLU A 130 33.90 -7.02 12.70
N THR A 131 34.28 -8.08 11.98
CA THR A 131 33.37 -9.20 11.66
C THR A 131 33.20 -10.12 12.87
N GLU A 132 34.29 -10.42 13.57
CA GLU A 132 34.30 -11.19 14.81
C GLU A 132 33.52 -10.47 15.92
N TRP A 133 33.71 -9.15 16.05
CA TRP A 133 32.99 -8.32 17.00
C TRP A 133 31.47 -8.45 16.84
N LYS A 134 30.95 -8.32 15.60
CA LYS A 134 29.49 -8.41 15.34
C LYS A 134 28.93 -9.76 15.81
N ARG A 135 29.61 -10.86 15.50
CA ARG A 135 29.19 -12.21 15.91
C ARG A 135 29.29 -12.42 17.41
N TRP A 136 30.39 -11.97 18.01
CA TRP A 136 30.61 -12.06 19.45
C TRP A 136 29.57 -11.25 20.22
N TRP A 137 29.29 -10.02 19.79
CA TRP A 137 28.37 -9.10 20.45
C TRP A 137 26.92 -9.62 20.44
N GLU A 138 26.48 -10.24 19.35
CA GLU A 138 25.15 -10.87 19.30
C GLU A 138 24.99 -12.00 20.33
N SER A 139 26.06 -12.76 20.58
CA SER A 139 26.08 -13.80 21.62
C SER A 139 26.15 -13.18 23.01
N ALA A 140 27.12 -12.30 23.27
CA ALA A 140 27.32 -11.64 24.56
C ALA A 140 26.05 -10.91 25.03
N ARG A 141 25.34 -10.21 24.12
CA ARG A 141 24.09 -9.52 24.45
C ARG A 141 23.00 -10.46 24.97
N LYS A 142 22.95 -11.72 24.52
CA LYS A 142 22.01 -12.73 25.04
C LYS A 142 22.38 -13.14 26.47
N HIS A 143 23.67 -13.34 26.74
CA HIS A 143 24.17 -13.65 28.09
C HIS A 143 23.95 -12.50 29.07
N LEU A 144 24.21 -11.25 28.65
CA LEU A 144 23.94 -10.05 29.46
C LEU A 144 22.47 -9.96 29.87
N LYS A 145 21.54 -10.14 28.93
CA LYS A 145 20.10 -10.17 29.22
C LYS A 145 19.74 -11.26 30.23
N THR A 146 20.33 -12.44 30.08
CA THR A 146 20.07 -13.59 30.97
C THR A 146 20.61 -13.36 32.39
N SER A 147 21.72 -12.63 32.53
CA SER A 147 22.34 -12.36 33.83
C SER A 147 21.50 -11.46 34.76
N GLY A 148 20.58 -10.66 34.21
CA GLY A 148 19.74 -9.72 34.98
C GLY A 148 20.48 -8.53 35.59
N ALA A 149 21.82 -8.48 35.52
CA ALA A 149 22.63 -7.45 36.17
C ALA A 149 22.84 -6.18 35.31
N PHE A 150 22.29 -6.13 34.10
CA PHE A 150 22.49 -5.04 33.14
C PHE A 150 21.18 -4.60 32.51
N SER A 151 21.02 -3.29 32.33
CA SER A 151 19.99 -2.71 31.46
C SER A 151 20.43 -2.78 30.01
N ILE A 152 19.69 -3.53 29.19
CA ILE A 152 19.98 -3.74 27.76
C ILE A 152 18.91 -3.05 26.91
N PRO A 153 19.21 -1.87 26.34
CA PRO A 153 18.22 -1.12 25.56
C PRO A 153 17.86 -1.83 24.26
N ALA A 154 16.67 -1.50 23.72
CA ALA A 154 16.22 -1.99 22.42
C ALA A 154 17.04 -1.37 21.28
N LYS A 155 17.32 -0.06 21.36
CA LYS A 155 18.10 0.69 20.37
C LYS A 155 19.60 0.58 20.67
N LYS A 156 20.42 0.47 19.62
CA LYS A 156 21.88 0.36 19.74
C LYS A 156 22.56 1.66 20.18
N THR A 157 21.89 2.79 20.00
CA THR A 157 22.37 4.14 20.36
C THR A 157 22.16 4.48 21.83
N GLU A 158 21.39 3.68 22.56
CA GLU A 158 21.15 3.88 23.99
C GLU A 158 22.20 3.11 24.80
N PRO A 159 22.64 3.64 25.96
CA PRO A 159 23.69 3.04 26.76
C PRO A 159 23.21 1.79 27.51
N ILE A 160 24.08 0.79 27.58
CA ILE A 160 23.99 -0.34 28.51
C ILE A 160 24.45 0.14 29.86
N GLN A 161 23.79 -0.28 30.95
CA GLN A 161 24.12 0.18 32.31
C GLN A 161 24.20 -1.00 33.28
N ILE A 162 25.14 -0.95 34.23
CA ILE A 162 25.19 -1.86 35.38
C ILE A 162 24.06 -1.50 36.34
N ARG A 163 23.31 -2.49 36.82
CA ARG A 163 22.26 -2.28 37.83
C ARG A 163 22.84 -2.41 39.24
N ALA A 164 22.47 -1.49 40.14
CA ALA A 164 22.88 -1.50 41.55
C ALA A 164 22.14 -2.59 42.37
N GLU A 165 20.88 -2.84 42.04
CA GLU A 165 20.09 -3.98 42.52
C GLU A 165 19.43 -4.66 41.31
N GLY A 166 19.48 -5.99 41.26
CA GLY A 166 19.02 -6.77 40.12
C GLY A 166 17.50 -6.75 39.97
N ILE A 167 16.92 -5.66 39.46
CA ILE A 167 15.57 -5.68 38.91
C ILE A 167 15.58 -6.68 37.76
N SER A 168 14.74 -7.72 37.80
CA SER A 168 14.74 -8.69 36.71
C SER A 168 14.18 -8.04 35.44
N HIS A 169 14.51 -8.55 34.25
CA HIS A 169 13.91 -8.02 33.02
C HIS A 169 12.37 -8.18 33.00
N ALA A 170 11.84 -9.20 33.69
CA ALA A 170 10.40 -9.34 33.89
C ALA A 170 9.82 -8.14 34.67
N ASP A 171 10.49 -7.69 35.72
CA ASP A 171 10.05 -6.55 36.52
C ASP A 171 10.13 -5.23 35.74
N GLU A 172 11.13 -5.06 34.87
CA GLU A 172 11.19 -3.91 33.95
C GLU A 172 10.03 -3.87 32.97
N LEU A 173 9.62 -5.04 32.45
CA LEU A 173 8.49 -5.12 31.53
C LEU A 173 7.18 -4.78 32.24
N ILE A 174 7.03 -5.18 33.51
CA ILE A 174 5.89 -4.82 34.36
C ILE A 174 5.90 -3.32 34.66
N GLU A 175 7.06 -2.75 34.98
CA GLU A 175 7.20 -1.32 35.24
C GLU A 175 6.89 -0.49 33.98
N ALA A 176 7.39 -0.91 32.81
CA ALA A 176 7.07 -0.26 31.55
C ALA A 176 5.56 -0.28 31.26
N PHE A 177 4.89 -1.40 31.55
CA PHE A 177 3.44 -1.51 31.43
C PHE A 177 2.69 -0.62 32.44
N SER A 178 3.14 -0.55 33.70
CA SER A 178 2.48 0.24 34.74
C SER A 178 2.63 1.76 34.53
N GLN A 179 3.74 2.20 33.92
CA GLN A 179 3.98 3.61 33.58
C GLN A 179 3.29 4.06 32.30
N ALA A 180 2.86 3.13 31.43
CA ALA A 180 2.17 3.45 30.19
C ALA A 180 0.78 4.07 30.49
N ARG A 181 0.55 5.30 30.03
CA ARG A 181 -0.67 6.07 30.34
C ARG A 181 -1.71 5.97 29.24
N GLN A 182 -1.27 5.85 27.99
CA GLN A 182 -2.18 5.75 26.85
C GLN A 182 -2.49 4.29 26.51
N PRO A 183 -3.72 3.94 26.10
CA PRO A 183 -4.08 2.57 25.74
C PRO A 183 -3.16 1.96 24.68
N LYS A 184 -2.70 2.77 23.72
CA LYS A 184 -1.77 2.33 22.68
C LYS A 184 -0.38 1.97 23.23
N GLU A 185 0.13 2.73 24.21
CA GLU A 185 1.39 2.41 24.90
C GLU A 185 1.25 1.14 25.73
N GLN A 186 0.10 0.96 26.39
CA GLN A 186 -0.21 -0.23 27.17
C GLN A 186 -0.29 -1.49 26.30
N VAL A 187 -0.89 -1.41 25.11
CA VAL A 187 -0.85 -2.49 24.10
C VAL A 187 0.60 -2.83 23.74
N ALA A 188 1.42 -1.84 23.43
CA ALA A 188 2.82 -2.07 23.04
C ALA A 188 3.66 -2.68 24.18
N ALA A 189 3.45 -2.24 25.42
CA ALA A 189 4.11 -2.80 26.59
C ALA A 189 3.67 -4.25 26.87
N LEU A 190 2.36 -4.53 26.76
CA LEU A 190 1.81 -5.88 26.90
C LEU A 190 2.37 -6.83 25.83
N GLU A 191 2.55 -6.36 24.59
CA GLU A 191 3.19 -7.16 23.54
C GLU A 191 4.63 -7.55 23.89
N GLN A 192 5.40 -6.67 24.55
CA GLN A 192 6.73 -7.04 25.03
C GLN A 192 6.65 -8.10 26.13
N ILE A 193 5.67 -8.00 27.03
CA ILE A 193 5.42 -9.02 28.06
C ILE A 193 5.10 -10.37 27.41
N VAL A 194 4.17 -10.43 26.46
CA VAL A 194 3.82 -11.67 25.71
C VAL A 194 5.04 -12.23 24.98
N LYS A 195 5.84 -11.38 24.34
CA LYS A 195 7.04 -11.77 23.60
C LYS A 195 8.10 -12.40 24.51
N PHE A 196 8.32 -11.82 25.69
CA PHE A 196 9.34 -12.25 26.65
C PHE A 196 8.77 -13.05 27.83
N HIS A 197 7.59 -13.66 27.66
CA HIS A 197 6.88 -14.43 28.70
C HIS A 197 7.76 -15.47 29.43
N GLN A 198 8.73 -16.09 28.76
CA GLN A 198 9.64 -17.08 29.36
C GLN A 198 10.48 -16.52 30.53
N GLN A 199 10.57 -15.20 30.68
CA GLN A 199 11.36 -14.55 31.72
C GLN A 199 10.60 -14.39 33.05
N PHE A 200 9.29 -14.65 33.05
CA PHE A 200 8.43 -14.53 34.23
C PHE A 200 8.44 -15.85 35.02
N LYS A 201 9.19 -15.88 36.13
CA LYS A 201 9.39 -17.09 36.95
C LYS A 201 8.27 -17.33 37.95
N GLU A 202 7.59 -16.26 38.40
CA GLU A 202 6.46 -16.33 39.32
C GLU A 202 5.22 -15.65 38.68
N PRO A 203 4.65 -16.23 37.61
CA PRO A 203 3.63 -15.54 36.81
C PRO A 203 2.38 -15.17 37.62
N GLU A 204 1.99 -15.95 38.62
CA GLU A 204 0.86 -15.60 39.49
C GLU A 204 1.09 -14.30 40.28
N LYS A 205 2.31 -14.05 40.77
CA LYS A 205 2.62 -12.79 41.46
C LYS A 205 2.89 -11.65 40.47
N GLN A 206 3.56 -11.97 39.36
CA GLN A 206 4.10 -10.99 38.42
C GLN A 206 3.08 -10.53 37.37
N LEU A 207 2.32 -11.46 36.79
CA LEU A 207 1.42 -11.21 35.67
C LEU A 207 -0.05 -11.08 36.09
N GLN A 208 -0.49 -11.67 37.20
CA GLN A 208 -1.88 -11.54 37.64
C GLN A 208 -2.33 -10.06 37.84
N PRO A 209 -1.50 -9.17 38.42
CA PRO A 209 -1.84 -7.74 38.48
C PRO A 209 -1.91 -7.08 37.09
N VAL A 210 -1.03 -7.52 36.16
CA VAL A 210 -1.05 -7.06 34.76
C VAL A 210 -2.34 -7.48 34.07
N ILE A 211 -2.79 -8.73 34.24
CA ILE A 211 -4.08 -9.21 33.71
C ILE A 211 -5.23 -8.32 34.20
N ALA A 212 -5.32 -8.07 35.50
CA ALA A 212 -6.36 -7.21 36.07
C ALA A 212 -6.32 -5.78 35.50
N ALA A 213 -5.12 -5.21 35.34
CA ALA A 213 -4.96 -3.88 34.76
C ALA A 213 -5.37 -3.85 33.27
N VAL A 214 -4.98 -4.84 32.48
CA VAL A 214 -5.36 -4.98 31.07
C VAL A 214 -6.88 -5.05 30.91
N GLU A 215 -7.56 -5.86 31.73
CA GLU A 215 -9.01 -6.01 31.70
C GLU A 215 -9.72 -4.69 32.04
N ASN A 216 -9.23 -3.97 33.05
CA ASN A 216 -9.77 -2.65 33.39
C ASN A 216 -9.62 -1.63 32.25
N VAL A 217 -8.46 -1.62 31.57
CA VAL A 217 -8.22 -0.74 30.42
C VAL A 217 -9.14 -1.12 29.26
N ALA A 218 -9.24 -2.40 28.94
CA ALA A 218 -10.08 -2.92 27.86
C ALA A 218 -11.56 -2.54 28.06
N THR A 219 -12.12 -2.79 29.24
CA THR A 219 -13.53 -2.45 29.55
C THR A 219 -13.79 -0.95 29.44
N ARG A 220 -12.87 -0.10 29.88
CA ARG A 220 -13.02 1.38 29.79
C ARG A 220 -12.97 1.90 28.36
N ASN A 221 -12.24 1.22 27.48
CA ASN A 221 -11.96 1.70 26.13
C ASN A 221 -12.77 1.03 25.03
N GLN A 222 -13.53 -0.05 25.30
CA GLN A 222 -14.28 -0.80 24.29
C GLN A 222 -15.10 0.07 23.33
N LYS A 223 -15.81 1.08 23.84
CA LYS A 223 -16.65 1.95 23.00
C LYS A 223 -15.85 2.92 22.13
N LEU A 224 -14.78 3.50 22.69
CA LEU A 224 -13.98 4.57 22.08
C LEU A 224 -12.87 4.05 21.18
N HIS A 225 -12.20 2.98 21.61
CA HIS A 225 -11.06 2.33 20.96
C HIS A 225 -11.27 0.80 20.91
N PRO A 226 -12.28 0.32 20.18
CA PRO A 226 -12.55 -1.12 20.07
C PRO A 226 -11.35 -1.88 19.49
N GLU A 227 -10.61 -1.29 18.54
CA GLU A 227 -9.39 -1.91 17.98
C GLU A 227 -8.35 -2.23 19.06
N LEU A 228 -8.05 -1.28 19.95
CA LEU A 228 -7.10 -1.50 21.04
C LEU A 228 -7.64 -2.50 22.07
N THR A 229 -8.96 -2.54 22.25
CA THR A 229 -9.63 -3.48 23.15
C THR A 229 -9.47 -4.91 22.66
N PHE A 230 -9.70 -5.18 21.36
CA PHE A 230 -9.40 -6.48 20.75
C PHE A 230 -7.92 -6.85 20.93
N GLU A 231 -7.02 -5.89 20.72
CA GLU A 231 -5.59 -6.14 20.87
C GLU A 231 -5.18 -6.51 22.30
N LEU A 232 -5.74 -5.85 23.31
CA LEU A 232 -5.51 -6.12 24.72
C LEU A 232 -6.09 -7.49 25.12
N VAL A 233 -7.31 -7.79 24.72
CA VAL A 233 -8.02 -9.04 25.01
C VAL A 233 -7.29 -10.23 24.40
N VAL A 234 -6.89 -10.17 23.13
CA VAL A 234 -6.14 -11.25 22.48
C VAL A 234 -4.78 -11.46 23.14
N SER A 235 -4.03 -10.39 23.43
CA SER A 235 -2.72 -10.50 24.11
C SER A 235 -2.84 -11.03 25.54
N ARG A 236 -3.92 -10.69 26.25
CA ARG A 236 -4.23 -11.25 27.58
C ARG A 236 -4.50 -12.75 27.47
N ASP A 237 -5.33 -13.16 26.52
CA ASP A 237 -5.69 -14.57 26.33
C ASP A 237 -4.46 -15.41 25.94
N ASP A 238 -3.53 -14.86 25.15
CA ASP A 238 -2.23 -15.47 24.88
C ASP A 238 -1.41 -15.72 26.16
N LEU A 239 -1.51 -14.86 27.19
CA LEU A 239 -0.86 -15.10 28.49
C LEU A 239 -1.60 -16.16 29.30
N LEU A 240 -2.93 -16.15 29.31
CA LEU A 240 -3.75 -17.13 30.01
C LEU A 240 -3.55 -18.55 29.45
N GLU A 241 -3.47 -18.69 28.13
CA GLU A 241 -3.18 -19.97 27.47
C GLU A 241 -1.78 -20.52 27.80
N ARG A 242 -0.80 -19.63 28.02
CA ARG A 242 0.58 -20.02 28.35
C ARG A 242 0.78 -20.31 29.83
N PHE A 243 0.03 -19.65 30.70
CA PHE A 243 0.15 -19.78 32.15
C PHE A 243 -1.20 -20.13 32.77
N LEU A 244 -1.47 -21.43 32.88
CA LEU A 244 -2.75 -21.97 33.37
C LEU A 244 -3.12 -21.54 34.81
N GLN A 245 -2.15 -21.07 35.59
CA GLN A 245 -2.37 -20.52 36.93
C GLN A 245 -2.95 -19.10 36.94
N LEU A 246 -2.84 -18.37 35.84
CA LEU A 246 -3.44 -17.03 35.72
C LEU A 246 -4.95 -17.14 35.51
N LYS A 247 -5.68 -16.18 36.06
CA LYS A 247 -7.15 -16.13 35.97
C LYS A 247 -7.63 -14.79 35.47
N THR A 248 -8.72 -14.80 34.71
CA THR A 248 -9.47 -13.56 34.43
C THR A 248 -10.07 -13.01 35.72
N THR A 249 -10.05 -11.69 35.87
CA THR A 249 -10.76 -10.97 36.94
C THR A 249 -12.13 -10.46 36.48
N HIS A 250 -12.40 -10.50 35.18
CA HIS A 250 -13.64 -10.04 34.58
C HIS A 250 -14.26 -11.12 33.65
N ILE A 251 -15.06 -12.01 34.23
CA ILE A 251 -15.65 -13.18 33.56
C ILE A 251 -16.40 -12.83 32.26
N GLY A 252 -17.02 -11.64 32.18
CA GLY A 252 -17.76 -11.21 30.99
C GLY A 252 -16.90 -10.63 29.84
N LEU A 253 -15.59 -10.46 30.02
CA LEU A 253 -14.70 -9.86 29.01
C LEU A 253 -13.98 -10.95 28.22
N THR A 254 -14.74 -11.73 27.45
CA THR A 254 -14.21 -12.76 26.55
C THR A 254 -14.09 -12.23 25.12
N LEU A 255 -13.23 -12.86 24.33
CA LEU A 255 -13.08 -12.53 22.91
C LEU A 255 -14.41 -12.75 22.16
N GLU A 256 -15.13 -13.83 22.46
CA GLU A 256 -16.42 -14.14 21.87
C GLU A 256 -17.46 -13.07 22.19
N LYS A 257 -17.52 -12.62 23.46
CA LYS A 257 -18.43 -11.57 23.86
C LYS A 257 -18.11 -10.25 23.16
N LEU A 258 -16.83 -9.93 23.02
CA LEU A 258 -16.39 -8.74 22.29
C LEU A 258 -16.76 -8.80 20.81
N ILE A 259 -16.63 -9.97 20.16
CA ILE A 259 -17.08 -10.17 18.77
C ILE A 259 -18.58 -9.94 18.64
N VAL A 260 -19.39 -10.45 19.57
CA VAL A 260 -20.85 -10.27 19.57
C VAL A 260 -21.21 -8.80 19.77
N ASP A 261 -20.61 -8.13 20.74
CA ASP A 261 -20.90 -6.72 21.06
C ASP A 261 -20.48 -5.79 19.91
N GLU A 262 -19.40 -6.13 19.21
CA GLU A 262 -18.83 -5.36 18.11
C GLU A 262 -19.21 -5.86 16.72
N GLU A 263 -20.16 -6.81 16.61
CA GLU A 263 -20.43 -7.58 15.39
C GLU A 263 -20.57 -6.65 14.17
N ARG A 264 -21.33 -5.55 14.31
CA ARG A 264 -21.59 -4.57 13.23
C ARG A 264 -20.37 -3.74 12.85
N ARG A 265 -19.44 -3.51 13.78
CA ARG A 265 -18.25 -2.67 13.60
C ARG A 265 -17.01 -3.48 13.18
N LEU A 266 -17.06 -4.82 13.19
CA LEU A 266 -15.91 -5.67 12.82
C LEU A 266 -15.24 -5.28 11.50
N VAL A 267 -16.02 -4.90 10.48
CA VAL A 267 -15.51 -4.47 9.17
C VAL A 267 -14.55 -3.27 9.27
N SER A 268 -14.81 -2.33 10.18
CA SER A 268 -13.96 -1.14 10.38
C SER A 268 -12.89 -1.31 11.47
N ILE A 269 -13.04 -2.31 12.33
CA ILE A 269 -12.12 -2.62 13.44
C ILE A 269 -10.97 -3.50 12.96
N LEU A 270 -11.27 -4.64 12.34
CA LEU A 270 -10.27 -5.66 11.98
C LEU A 270 -9.12 -5.12 11.11
N PRO A 271 -9.35 -4.23 10.12
CA PRO A 271 -8.27 -3.65 9.34
C PRO A 271 -7.24 -2.85 10.17
N LYS A 272 -7.61 -2.39 11.38
CA LYS A 272 -6.76 -1.58 12.24
C LYS A 272 -5.88 -2.39 13.18
N ILE A 273 -6.11 -3.70 13.30
CA ILE A 273 -5.33 -4.56 14.21
C ILE A 273 -4.25 -5.38 13.47
N PRO A 274 -3.17 -5.80 14.17
CA PRO A 274 -2.12 -6.64 13.60
C PRO A 274 -2.68 -7.95 13.03
N ALA A 275 -2.09 -8.43 11.92
CA ALA A 275 -2.59 -9.61 11.19
C ALA A 275 -2.71 -10.89 12.06
N ALA A 276 -1.78 -11.10 12.98
CA ALA A 276 -1.84 -12.26 13.89
C ALA A 276 -3.05 -12.21 14.83
N LYS A 277 -3.42 -11.01 15.31
CA LYS A 277 -4.59 -10.81 16.18
C LYS A 277 -5.88 -10.84 15.37
N GLU A 278 -5.90 -10.25 14.17
CA GLU A 278 -7.01 -10.39 13.20
C GLU A 278 -7.36 -11.87 12.97
N LYS A 279 -6.34 -12.70 12.72
CA LYS A 279 -6.54 -14.15 12.54
C LYS A 279 -7.20 -14.79 13.76
N ARG A 280 -6.75 -14.47 14.98
CA ARG A 280 -7.32 -15.00 16.23
C ARG A 280 -8.79 -14.58 16.39
N VAL A 281 -9.13 -13.34 16.07
CA VAL A 281 -10.53 -12.86 16.09
C VAL A 281 -11.37 -13.63 15.08
N LEU A 282 -10.88 -13.83 13.85
CA LEU A 282 -11.60 -14.58 12.82
C LEU A 282 -11.80 -16.06 13.21
N GLN A 283 -10.80 -16.68 13.84
CA GLN A 283 -10.87 -18.06 14.35
C GLN A 283 -11.90 -18.22 15.48
N ALA A 284 -12.20 -17.16 16.22
CA ALA A 284 -13.21 -17.17 17.28
C ALA A 284 -14.64 -16.91 16.78
N LEU A 285 -14.84 -16.56 15.50
CA LEU A 285 -16.18 -16.33 14.94
C LEU A 285 -17.15 -17.51 15.13
N PRO A 286 -16.76 -18.78 14.92
CA PRO A 286 -17.66 -19.91 15.09
C PRO A 286 -18.19 -20.03 16.52
N ALA A 287 -17.32 -19.89 17.51
CA ALA A 287 -17.69 -19.93 18.92
C ALA A 287 -18.55 -18.71 19.32
N ALA A 288 -18.24 -17.53 18.77
CA ALA A 288 -18.92 -16.29 19.13
C ALA A 288 -20.32 -16.15 18.53
N LEU A 289 -20.51 -16.55 17.27
CA LEU A 289 -21.73 -16.23 16.52
C LEU A 289 -22.63 -17.45 16.26
N GLY A 290 -22.20 -18.65 16.64
CA GLY A 290 -22.93 -19.89 16.37
C GLY A 290 -23.26 -20.01 14.88
N ASP A 291 -24.45 -20.51 14.53
CA ASP A 291 -24.81 -20.79 13.13
C ASP A 291 -24.72 -19.59 12.17
N ARG A 292 -24.79 -18.35 12.68
CA ARG A 292 -24.71 -17.13 11.88
C ARG A 292 -23.28 -16.78 11.44
N TRP A 293 -22.26 -17.47 11.97
CA TRP A 293 -20.86 -17.11 11.74
C TRP A 293 -20.46 -17.19 10.27
N SER A 294 -20.96 -18.18 9.52
CA SER A 294 -20.57 -18.39 8.12
C SER A 294 -21.03 -17.24 7.23
N ALA A 295 -22.30 -16.86 7.34
CA ALA A 295 -22.85 -15.69 6.65
C ALA A 295 -22.10 -14.41 7.03
N ARG A 296 -21.77 -14.22 8.32
CA ARG A 296 -21.00 -13.05 8.76
C ARG A 296 -19.58 -13.05 8.21
N ALA A 297 -18.92 -14.21 8.16
CA ALA A 297 -17.59 -14.35 7.58
C ALA A 297 -17.60 -14.00 6.09
N LEU A 298 -18.59 -14.45 5.31
CA LEU A 298 -18.70 -14.01 3.91
C LEU A 298 -18.87 -12.49 3.78
N GLN A 299 -19.69 -11.86 4.63
CA GLN A 299 -19.82 -10.39 4.63
C GLN A 299 -18.49 -9.68 4.96
N LEU A 300 -17.69 -10.23 5.88
CA LEU A 300 -16.35 -9.73 6.16
C LEU A 300 -15.40 -9.93 4.97
N MET A 301 -15.53 -11.03 4.24
CA MET A 301 -14.78 -11.32 3.02
C MET A 301 -15.13 -10.35 1.88
N GLN A 302 -16.40 -9.96 1.79
CA GLN A 302 -16.90 -8.97 0.83
C GLN A 302 -16.52 -7.53 1.19
N ALA A 303 -16.05 -7.27 2.41
CA ALA A 303 -15.49 -5.98 2.75
C ALA A 303 -14.16 -5.76 2.01
N THR A 304 -13.81 -4.51 1.72
CA THR A 304 -12.69 -4.08 0.85
C THR A 304 -11.28 -4.34 1.38
N HIS A 305 -11.09 -5.32 2.27
CA HIS A 305 -9.81 -5.59 2.92
C HIS A 305 -9.28 -6.98 2.58
N GLY A 306 -8.27 -7.02 1.71
CA GLY A 306 -7.72 -8.26 1.14
C GLY A 306 -7.14 -9.27 2.14
N ARG A 307 -6.71 -8.86 3.35
CA ARG A 307 -6.18 -9.83 4.35
C ARG A 307 -7.26 -10.80 4.85
N MET A 308 -8.50 -10.33 5.00
CA MET A 308 -9.61 -11.17 5.47
C MET A 308 -10.00 -12.20 4.41
N VAL A 309 -9.94 -11.82 3.13
CA VAL A 309 -10.22 -12.70 1.99
C VAL A 309 -9.33 -13.94 1.99
N ALA A 310 -8.06 -13.79 2.37
CA ALA A 310 -7.13 -14.92 2.48
C ALA A 310 -7.31 -15.75 3.76
N GLN A 311 -7.69 -15.13 4.88
CA GLN A 311 -7.76 -15.80 6.18
C GLN A 311 -9.08 -16.56 6.42
N ILE A 312 -10.21 -16.02 6.00
CA ILE A 312 -11.54 -16.59 6.24
C ILE A 312 -11.69 -18.02 5.67
N PRO A 313 -11.20 -18.33 4.46
CA PRO A 313 -11.20 -19.70 3.94
C PRO A 313 -10.53 -20.71 4.85
N HIS A 314 -9.49 -20.29 5.59
CA HIS A 314 -8.82 -21.16 6.55
C HIS A 314 -9.71 -21.44 7.76
N VAL A 315 -10.47 -20.45 8.24
CA VAL A 315 -11.45 -20.65 9.32
C VAL A 315 -12.53 -21.66 8.92
N PHE A 316 -13.03 -21.60 7.69
CA PHE A 316 -13.98 -22.59 7.19
C PHE A 316 -13.38 -23.99 7.07
N ARG A 317 -12.13 -24.10 6.62
CA ARG A 317 -11.42 -25.39 6.58
C ARG A 317 -11.22 -25.96 7.97
N ASP A 318 -10.74 -25.15 8.92
CA ASP A 318 -10.49 -25.57 10.30
C ASP A 318 -11.80 -25.99 11.00
N ALA A 319 -12.93 -25.40 10.62
CA ALA A 319 -14.26 -25.77 11.08
C ALA A 319 -14.92 -26.93 10.32
N GLY A 320 -14.26 -27.52 9.31
CA GLY A 320 -14.82 -28.59 8.49
C GLY A 320 -15.97 -28.18 7.56
N ARG A 321 -16.15 -26.88 7.30
CA ARG A 321 -17.24 -26.30 6.49
C ARG A 321 -16.76 -25.77 5.12
N HIS A 322 -15.75 -26.42 4.53
CA HIS A 322 -15.19 -26.00 3.24
C HIS A 322 -16.23 -26.01 2.11
N ALA A 323 -17.05 -27.07 2.01
CA ALA A 323 -18.11 -27.19 1.00
C ALA A 323 -19.15 -26.05 1.10
N GLU A 324 -19.52 -25.64 2.31
CA GLU A 324 -20.44 -24.52 2.48
C GLU A 324 -19.85 -23.20 1.98
N LEU A 325 -18.58 -22.92 2.28
CA LEU A 325 -17.92 -21.73 1.73
C LEU A 325 -17.89 -21.80 0.20
N GLN A 326 -17.67 -22.99 -0.37
CA GLN A 326 -17.68 -23.18 -1.81
C GLN A 326 -19.03 -22.82 -2.43
N GLU A 327 -20.15 -23.33 -1.89
CA GLU A 327 -21.50 -22.97 -2.36
C GLU A 327 -21.79 -21.47 -2.24
N MET A 328 -21.32 -20.84 -1.16
CA MET A 328 -21.46 -19.41 -0.93
C MET A 328 -20.65 -18.58 -1.93
N LEU A 329 -19.43 -19.01 -2.27
CA LEU A 329 -18.58 -18.38 -3.27
C LEU A 329 -19.12 -18.59 -4.67
N GLU A 330 -19.62 -19.78 -5.00
CA GLU A 330 -20.28 -20.09 -6.27
C GLU A 330 -21.47 -19.17 -6.50
N ARG A 331 -22.32 -19.01 -5.47
CA ARG A 331 -23.42 -18.04 -5.52
C ARG A 331 -22.91 -16.62 -5.75
N SER A 332 -21.84 -16.23 -5.07
CA SER A 332 -21.27 -14.88 -5.21
C SER A 332 -20.68 -14.62 -6.62
N VAL A 333 -20.13 -15.65 -7.26
CA VAL A 333 -19.66 -15.60 -8.65
C VAL A 333 -20.86 -15.50 -9.59
N ARG A 334 -21.83 -16.41 -9.47
CA ARG A 334 -23.02 -16.46 -10.34
C ARG A 334 -23.87 -15.19 -10.28
N GLU A 335 -24.02 -14.60 -9.09
CA GLU A 335 -24.77 -13.34 -8.87
C GLU A 335 -23.91 -12.09 -9.14
N HIS A 336 -22.65 -12.28 -9.55
CA HIS A 336 -21.66 -11.21 -9.75
C HIS A 336 -21.46 -10.30 -8.52
N SER A 337 -21.72 -10.80 -7.31
CA SER A 337 -21.57 -10.06 -6.05
C SER A 337 -20.17 -10.18 -5.43
N ALA A 338 -19.35 -11.10 -5.93
CA ALA A 338 -17.94 -11.21 -5.54
C ALA A 338 -17.16 -9.91 -5.82
N THR A 339 -16.33 -9.50 -4.86
CA THR A 339 -15.48 -8.31 -5.00
C THR A 339 -14.20 -8.62 -5.76
N SER A 340 -13.52 -7.59 -6.25
CA SER A 340 -12.27 -7.78 -6.99
C SER A 340 -11.18 -8.46 -6.18
N GLU A 341 -11.08 -8.18 -4.88
CA GLU A 341 -10.14 -8.87 -3.98
C GLU A 341 -10.49 -10.35 -3.83
N MET A 342 -11.78 -10.69 -3.71
CA MET A 342 -12.23 -12.09 -3.69
C MET A 342 -11.89 -12.82 -4.98
N LEU A 343 -12.12 -12.19 -6.14
CA LEU A 343 -11.85 -12.77 -7.45
C LEU A 343 -10.35 -12.95 -7.69
N VAL A 344 -9.53 -11.96 -7.28
CA VAL A 344 -8.07 -12.08 -7.33
C VAL A 344 -7.57 -13.23 -6.47
N TRP A 345 -8.09 -13.34 -5.23
CA TRP A 345 -7.75 -14.43 -4.34
C TRP A 345 -8.16 -15.79 -4.91
N LEU A 346 -9.39 -15.91 -5.42
CA LEU A 346 -9.91 -17.15 -6.00
C LEU A 346 -9.07 -17.62 -7.19
N CYS A 347 -8.64 -16.69 -8.05
CA CYS A 347 -7.74 -17.03 -9.17
C CYS A 347 -6.34 -17.44 -8.69
N ALA A 348 -5.84 -16.85 -7.60
CA ALA A 348 -4.55 -17.21 -7.01
C ALA A 348 -4.60 -18.61 -6.36
N GLU A 349 -5.68 -18.95 -5.67
CA GLU A 349 -5.90 -20.24 -4.98
C GLU A 349 -6.62 -21.28 -5.85
N ARG A 350 -6.67 -21.08 -7.18
CA ARG A 350 -7.46 -21.88 -8.13
C ARG A 350 -7.28 -23.40 -8.07
N ASN A 351 -6.16 -23.89 -7.55
CA ASN A 351 -5.92 -25.32 -7.36
C ASN A 351 -6.80 -25.93 -6.27
N ASP A 352 -7.07 -25.18 -5.21
CA ASP A 352 -7.90 -25.61 -4.08
C ASP A 352 -9.39 -25.35 -4.34
N TRP A 353 -9.71 -24.57 -5.37
CA TRP A 353 -11.08 -24.09 -5.67
C TRP A 353 -11.50 -24.38 -7.12
N ARG A 354 -11.00 -25.47 -7.72
CA ARG A 354 -11.15 -25.76 -9.16
C ARG A 354 -12.60 -25.70 -9.67
N GLU A 355 -13.57 -26.11 -8.87
CA GLU A 355 -14.99 -26.11 -9.26
C GLU A 355 -15.54 -24.70 -9.55
N LEU A 356 -14.95 -23.68 -8.92
CA LEU A 356 -15.29 -22.26 -9.13
C LEU A 356 -14.54 -21.63 -10.30
N ILE A 357 -13.55 -22.33 -10.87
CA ILE A 357 -12.70 -21.84 -11.96
C ILE A 357 -13.30 -22.32 -13.28
N ASN A 358 -14.39 -21.69 -13.67
CA ASN A 358 -15.19 -22.03 -14.84
C ASN A 358 -15.55 -20.76 -15.65
N PRO A 359 -16.25 -20.84 -16.79
CA PRO A 359 -16.57 -19.67 -17.60
C PRO A 359 -17.41 -18.58 -16.89
N GLU A 360 -18.20 -18.93 -15.88
CA GLU A 360 -18.98 -17.96 -15.11
C GLU A 360 -18.07 -17.01 -14.31
N LEU A 361 -16.89 -17.50 -13.90
CA LEU A 361 -15.89 -16.67 -13.24
C LEU A 361 -15.46 -15.51 -14.12
N LEU A 362 -15.31 -15.71 -15.43
CA LEU A 362 -14.97 -14.62 -16.35
C LEU A 362 -16.06 -13.55 -16.36
N ALA A 363 -17.34 -13.94 -16.37
CA ALA A 363 -18.45 -12.99 -16.31
C ALA A 363 -18.42 -12.17 -15.01
N ALA A 364 -18.20 -12.82 -13.87
CA ALA A 364 -18.04 -12.14 -12.58
C ALA A 364 -16.84 -11.17 -12.57
N ILE A 365 -15.71 -11.55 -13.16
CA ILE A 365 -14.53 -10.70 -13.32
C ILE A 365 -14.84 -9.46 -14.15
N LEU A 366 -15.49 -9.61 -15.31
CA LEU A 366 -15.87 -8.48 -16.16
C LEU A 366 -16.81 -7.54 -15.41
N SER A 367 -17.84 -8.06 -14.73
CA SER A 367 -18.77 -7.24 -13.94
C SER A 367 -18.08 -6.51 -12.77
N ALA A 368 -17.10 -7.14 -12.11
CA ALA A 368 -16.32 -6.48 -11.06
C ALA A 368 -15.46 -5.33 -11.60
N LEU A 369 -14.79 -5.55 -12.74
CA LEU A 369 -13.99 -4.52 -13.42
C LEU A 369 -14.85 -3.35 -13.90
N GLU A 370 -16.06 -3.61 -14.39
CA GLU A 370 -17.00 -2.55 -14.77
C GLU A 370 -17.35 -1.68 -13.56
N ARG A 371 -17.67 -2.27 -12.41
CA ARG A 371 -17.95 -1.51 -11.18
C ARG A 371 -16.74 -0.67 -10.71
N GLU A 372 -15.52 -1.19 -10.85
CA GLU A 372 -14.29 -0.46 -10.48
C GLU A 372 -14.06 0.77 -11.37
N GLN A 373 -14.26 0.65 -12.69
CA GLN A 373 -14.08 1.77 -13.62
C GLN A 373 -14.98 2.97 -13.27
N HIS A 374 -16.20 2.70 -12.79
CA HIS A 374 -17.12 3.75 -12.32
C HIS A 374 -16.67 4.38 -10.99
N SER A 375 -15.89 3.66 -10.18
CA SER A 375 -15.51 4.08 -8.82
C SER A 375 -14.15 4.79 -8.76
N ALA A 376 -13.19 4.41 -9.62
CA ALA A 376 -11.82 4.96 -9.62
C ALA A 376 -11.19 4.93 -11.03
N PRO A 377 -11.37 5.98 -11.86
CA PRO A 377 -10.80 6.02 -13.21
C PRO A 377 -9.29 6.27 -13.19
N GLY A 378 -8.52 5.49 -13.96
CA GLY A 378 -7.16 5.88 -14.39
C GLY A 378 -6.00 4.91 -14.14
N ARG A 379 -6.18 3.75 -13.48
CA ARG A 379 -5.11 2.73 -13.36
C ARG A 379 -5.67 1.32 -13.42
N ALA A 380 -4.99 0.43 -14.15
CA ALA A 380 -5.36 -0.98 -14.23
C ALA A 380 -5.32 -1.63 -12.84
N SER A 381 -6.46 -2.22 -12.43
CA SER A 381 -6.60 -2.85 -11.12
C SER A 381 -5.77 -4.14 -11.03
N LYS A 382 -5.61 -4.67 -9.81
CA LYS A 382 -4.94 -5.96 -9.59
C LYS A 382 -5.67 -7.09 -10.33
N LEU A 383 -7.00 -7.04 -10.38
CA LEU A 383 -7.83 -8.00 -11.09
C LEU A 383 -7.62 -7.91 -12.61
N GLN A 384 -7.57 -6.71 -13.17
CA GLN A 384 -7.34 -6.51 -14.60
C GLN A 384 -5.97 -7.06 -15.02
N ARG A 385 -4.92 -6.77 -14.26
CA ARG A 385 -3.57 -7.30 -14.50
C ARG A 385 -3.54 -8.82 -14.40
N LEU A 386 -4.16 -9.40 -13.38
CA LEU A 386 -4.24 -10.85 -13.21
C LEU A 386 -4.88 -11.52 -14.44
N LEU A 387 -6.00 -10.99 -14.94
CA LEU A 387 -6.66 -11.53 -16.14
C LEU A 387 -5.79 -11.45 -17.39
N MET A 388 -5.00 -10.38 -17.53
CA MET A 388 -4.13 -10.16 -18.68
C MET A 388 -2.83 -10.96 -18.62
N GLU A 389 -2.21 -11.06 -17.45
CA GLU A 389 -0.87 -11.63 -17.26
C GLU A 389 -0.90 -13.15 -17.06
N ASP A 390 -1.94 -13.70 -16.42
CA ASP A 390 -2.06 -15.14 -16.20
C ASP A 390 -2.48 -15.86 -17.50
N ARG A 391 -1.52 -16.56 -18.11
CA ARG A 391 -1.71 -17.30 -19.37
C ARG A 391 -2.45 -18.62 -19.19
N GLN A 392 -2.44 -19.19 -17.98
CA GLN A 392 -3.07 -20.49 -17.69
C GLN A 392 -4.52 -20.33 -17.25
N LEU A 393 -4.89 -19.19 -16.69
CA LEU A 393 -6.24 -18.94 -16.15
C LEU A 393 -7.37 -19.28 -17.14
N PHE A 394 -7.20 -18.93 -18.43
CA PHE A 394 -8.19 -19.27 -19.46
C PHE A 394 -8.23 -20.78 -19.74
N GLN A 395 -7.09 -21.45 -19.76
CA GLN A 395 -7.07 -22.91 -19.88
C GLN A 395 -7.78 -23.58 -18.69
N ASP A 396 -7.55 -23.06 -17.48
CA ASP A 396 -8.18 -23.58 -16.25
C ASP A 396 -9.70 -23.34 -16.26
N MET A 397 -10.17 -22.15 -16.68
CA MET A 397 -11.60 -21.81 -16.78
C MET A 397 -12.34 -22.59 -17.87
N PHE A 398 -11.70 -22.83 -19.01
CA PHE A 398 -12.38 -23.29 -20.22
C PHE A 398 -12.08 -24.73 -20.59
N GLY A 399 -11.01 -25.34 -20.06
CA GLY A 399 -10.49 -26.64 -20.52
C GLY A 399 -11.49 -27.79 -20.45
N ASN A 400 -12.43 -27.75 -19.51
CA ASN A 400 -13.50 -28.75 -19.35
C ASN A 400 -14.90 -28.14 -19.53
N ALA A 401 -15.01 -26.93 -20.07
CA ALA A 401 -16.28 -26.21 -20.17
C ALA A 401 -17.13 -26.68 -21.37
N ASP A 402 -18.44 -26.44 -21.29
CA ASP A 402 -19.32 -26.59 -22.44
C ASP A 402 -19.07 -25.50 -23.49
N VAL A 403 -19.16 -25.87 -24.78
CA VAL A 403 -18.93 -24.95 -25.91
C VAL A 403 -19.92 -23.79 -25.91
N GLY A 404 -21.16 -23.99 -25.42
CA GLY A 404 -22.15 -22.94 -25.25
C GLY A 404 -21.73 -21.89 -24.23
N LEU A 405 -21.22 -22.31 -23.07
CA LEU A 405 -20.70 -21.39 -22.06
C LEU A 405 -19.47 -20.62 -22.56
N ALA A 406 -18.58 -21.30 -23.29
CA ALA A 406 -17.43 -20.67 -23.94
C ALA A 406 -17.86 -19.62 -24.99
N ARG A 407 -18.88 -19.92 -25.77
CA ARG A 407 -19.47 -19.00 -26.75
C ARG A 407 -20.03 -17.74 -26.10
N ASP A 408 -20.76 -17.88 -25.00
CA ASP A 408 -21.36 -16.75 -24.30
C ASP A 408 -20.29 -15.88 -23.62
N ALA A 409 -19.27 -16.50 -23.02
CA ALA A 409 -18.12 -15.81 -22.47
C ALA A 409 -17.36 -15.01 -23.55
N LEU A 410 -17.14 -15.59 -24.72
CA LEU A 410 -16.51 -14.95 -25.88
C LEU A 410 -17.31 -13.72 -26.33
N ARG A 411 -18.63 -13.84 -26.47
CA ARG A 411 -19.52 -12.71 -26.84
C ARG A 411 -19.47 -11.59 -25.82
N ARG A 412 -19.52 -11.90 -24.52
CA ARG A 412 -19.43 -10.90 -23.44
C ARG A 412 -18.11 -10.14 -23.50
N LEU A 413 -17.01 -10.84 -23.69
CA LEU A 413 -15.68 -10.24 -23.81
C LEU A 413 -15.56 -9.36 -25.07
N GLN A 414 -16.13 -9.80 -26.19
CA GLN A 414 -16.13 -9.04 -27.45
C GLN A 414 -16.88 -7.71 -27.31
N LEU A 415 -18.04 -7.73 -26.64
CA LEU A 415 -18.89 -6.56 -26.43
C LEU A 415 -18.42 -5.67 -25.28
N SER A 416 -17.50 -6.14 -24.42
CA SER A 416 -17.04 -5.39 -23.25
C SER A 416 -16.27 -4.12 -23.65
N PRO A 417 -16.56 -2.96 -23.03
CA PRO A 417 -15.81 -1.73 -23.23
C PRO A 417 -14.54 -1.64 -22.35
N LEU A 418 -14.26 -2.66 -21.53
CA LEU A 418 -13.22 -2.63 -20.50
C LEU A 418 -11.78 -2.59 -21.05
N PHE A 419 -11.58 -3.05 -22.28
CA PHE A 419 -10.27 -3.29 -22.87
C PHE A 419 -10.14 -2.60 -24.21
N ASP A 420 -8.91 -2.18 -24.54
CA ASP A 420 -8.58 -1.77 -25.89
C ASP A 420 -8.65 -2.96 -26.87
N GLU A 421 -8.69 -2.65 -28.18
CA GLU A 421 -8.85 -3.66 -29.23
C GLU A 421 -7.74 -4.72 -29.23
N LEU A 422 -6.49 -4.32 -28.93
CA LEU A 422 -5.36 -5.24 -28.89
C LEU A 422 -5.48 -6.24 -27.72
N THR A 423 -5.78 -5.74 -26.52
CA THR A 423 -5.96 -6.58 -25.33
C THR A 423 -7.17 -7.50 -25.50
N LYS A 424 -8.28 -6.97 -26.02
CA LYS A 424 -9.48 -7.75 -26.31
C LYS A 424 -9.18 -8.90 -27.26
N ARG A 425 -8.48 -8.65 -28.38
CA ARG A 425 -8.04 -9.71 -29.31
C ARG A 425 -7.16 -10.75 -28.64
N SER A 426 -6.21 -10.32 -27.81
CA SER A 426 -5.33 -11.22 -27.04
C SER A 426 -6.10 -12.14 -26.10
N LEU A 427 -7.10 -11.61 -25.38
CA LEU A 427 -7.95 -12.40 -24.47
C LEU A 427 -8.90 -13.33 -25.24
N LEU A 428 -9.52 -12.87 -26.33
CA LEU A 428 -10.38 -13.69 -27.19
C LEU A 428 -9.60 -14.86 -27.82
N ALA A 429 -8.36 -14.62 -28.26
CA ALA A 429 -7.47 -15.65 -28.81
C ALA A 429 -7.16 -16.76 -27.78
N ARG A 430 -7.14 -16.47 -26.48
CA ARG A 430 -6.96 -17.49 -25.43
C ARG A 430 -8.16 -18.41 -25.32
N ILE A 431 -9.38 -17.89 -25.49
CA ILE A 431 -10.60 -18.73 -25.53
C ILE A 431 -10.59 -19.61 -26.78
N VAL A 432 -10.29 -19.03 -27.96
CA VAL A 432 -10.24 -19.79 -29.22
C VAL A 432 -9.12 -20.83 -29.23
N LYS A 433 -8.02 -20.60 -28.52
CA LYS A 433 -6.99 -21.64 -28.34
C LYS A 433 -7.54 -22.90 -27.65
N VAL A 434 -8.50 -22.76 -26.74
CA VAL A 434 -9.17 -23.88 -26.05
C VAL A 434 -10.32 -24.43 -26.92
N PHE A 435 -11.05 -23.56 -27.61
CA PHE A 435 -12.15 -23.91 -28.50
C PHE A 435 -11.94 -23.38 -29.93
N PRO A 436 -11.17 -24.08 -30.77
CA PRO A 436 -10.84 -23.63 -32.14
C PRO A 436 -12.07 -23.36 -33.01
N ASP A 437 -13.15 -24.12 -32.83
CA ASP A 437 -14.39 -23.97 -33.60
C ASP A 437 -15.07 -22.60 -33.42
N LEU A 438 -14.71 -21.85 -32.37
CA LEU A 438 -15.21 -20.50 -32.13
C LEU A 438 -14.41 -19.41 -32.88
N GLU A 439 -13.35 -19.77 -33.62
CA GLU A 439 -12.52 -18.82 -34.38
C GLU A 439 -13.34 -17.98 -35.35
N ASN A 440 -14.34 -18.58 -36.02
CA ASN A 440 -15.22 -17.89 -36.96
C ASN A 440 -16.01 -16.73 -36.31
N MET A 441 -16.23 -16.78 -34.99
CA MET A 441 -16.90 -15.71 -34.24
C MET A 441 -15.99 -14.49 -34.02
N ILE A 442 -14.66 -14.70 -34.01
CA ILE A 442 -13.67 -13.62 -34.01
C ILE A 442 -13.37 -13.17 -35.43
N ALA A 443 -13.26 -14.11 -36.38
CA ALA A 443 -12.95 -13.84 -37.78
C ALA A 443 -14.10 -13.12 -38.53
N GLY A 444 -15.34 -13.26 -38.06
CA GLY A 444 -16.49 -12.44 -38.46
C GLY A 444 -16.39 -10.97 -38.02
N ALA A 445 -15.42 -10.64 -37.16
CA ALA A 445 -14.92 -9.29 -36.93
C ALA A 445 -13.62 -9.08 -37.72
N GLN A 446 -13.69 -9.20 -39.05
CA GLN A 446 -12.90 -8.26 -39.83
C GLN A 446 -13.20 -6.86 -39.28
N PRO A 447 -12.22 -5.94 -39.22
CA PRO A 447 -12.62 -4.56 -39.15
C PRO A 447 -13.53 -4.36 -40.37
N GLN A 448 -14.84 -4.26 -40.15
CA GLN A 448 -15.47 -3.08 -40.71
C GLN A 448 -14.55 -1.98 -40.23
N GLU A 449 -13.73 -1.45 -41.13
CA GLU A 449 -13.52 -0.02 -41.14
C GLU A 449 -14.88 0.52 -40.73
N LYS A 450 -15.01 1.01 -39.49
CA LYS A 450 -16.20 1.78 -39.14
C LYS A 450 -16.20 2.83 -40.23
N ALA A 451 -17.10 2.66 -41.20
CA ALA A 451 -17.16 3.53 -42.36
C ALA A 451 -17.20 4.92 -41.74
N ALA A 452 -16.12 5.66 -41.93
CA ALA A 452 -15.90 6.84 -41.13
C ALA A 452 -17.12 7.75 -41.32
N LEU A 453 -17.65 8.31 -40.23
CA LEU A 453 -18.90 9.06 -40.29
C LEU A 453 -18.72 10.22 -41.27
N VAL A 454 -19.32 10.11 -42.45
CA VAL A 454 -19.23 11.14 -43.48
C VAL A 454 -20.11 12.29 -43.03
N VAL A 455 -19.53 13.48 -42.93
CA VAL A 455 -20.19 14.71 -42.47
C VAL A 455 -19.71 15.88 -43.31
N SER A 456 -20.52 16.92 -43.45
CA SER A 456 -20.07 18.18 -44.05
C SER A 456 -18.93 18.82 -43.25
N TRP A 457 -18.11 19.65 -43.91
CA TRP A 457 -17.07 20.42 -43.20
C TRP A 457 -17.70 21.41 -42.22
N SER A 458 -18.80 22.04 -42.62
CA SER A 458 -19.54 23.00 -41.78
C SER A 458 -20.08 22.34 -40.48
N SER A 459 -20.65 21.14 -40.56
CA SER A 459 -21.08 20.38 -39.37
C SER A 459 -19.92 19.90 -38.52
N LEU A 460 -18.80 19.49 -39.13
CA LEU A 460 -17.61 19.07 -38.40
C LEU A 460 -17.01 20.23 -37.59
N GLU A 461 -16.92 21.42 -38.18
CA GLU A 461 -16.47 22.64 -37.49
C GLU A 461 -17.40 23.06 -36.38
N LYS A 462 -18.72 23.03 -36.61
CA LYS A 462 -19.72 23.30 -35.56
C LYS A 462 -19.55 22.37 -34.36
N ARG A 463 -19.39 21.06 -34.59
CA ARG A 463 -19.17 20.07 -33.53
C ARG A 463 -17.83 20.24 -32.82
N LYS A 464 -16.77 20.67 -33.53
CA LYS A 464 -15.49 21.05 -32.91
C LYS A 464 -15.65 22.28 -32.01
N ALA A 465 -16.38 23.30 -32.46
CA ALA A 465 -16.64 24.50 -31.66
C ALA A 465 -17.47 24.17 -30.40
N GLU A 466 -18.50 23.31 -30.52
CA GLU A 466 -19.27 22.80 -29.38
C GLU A 466 -18.37 22.06 -28.36
N TYR A 467 -17.45 21.21 -28.85
CA TYR A 467 -16.49 20.51 -28.00
C TYR A 467 -15.52 21.47 -27.30
N GLU A 468 -15.00 22.46 -28.02
CA GLU A 468 -14.11 23.47 -27.45
C GLU A 468 -14.81 24.33 -26.39
N GLU A 469 -16.05 24.74 -26.63
CA GLU A 469 -16.86 25.47 -25.64
C GLU A 469 -17.06 24.63 -24.37
N LEU A 470 -17.33 23.34 -24.54
CA LEU A 470 -17.54 22.41 -23.42
C LEU A 470 -16.26 22.27 -22.58
N VAL A 471 -15.10 22.10 -23.22
CA VAL A 471 -13.81 21.90 -22.54
C VAL A 471 -13.23 23.19 -21.97
N LYS A 472 -13.27 24.30 -22.72
CA LYS A 472 -12.61 25.57 -22.35
C LYS A 472 -13.49 26.46 -21.46
N LYS A 473 -14.81 26.31 -21.49
CA LYS A 473 -15.75 27.15 -20.69
C LYS A 473 -16.56 26.34 -19.69
N LYS A 474 -17.45 25.45 -20.16
CA LYS A 474 -18.48 24.81 -19.32
C LYS A 474 -17.91 23.91 -18.22
N ILE A 475 -16.91 23.09 -18.53
CA ILE A 475 -16.27 22.22 -17.54
C ILE A 475 -15.53 23.05 -16.46
N PRO A 476 -14.66 24.01 -16.82
CA PRO A 476 -14.03 24.91 -15.84
C PRO A 476 -15.02 25.70 -14.98
N GLU A 477 -16.13 26.18 -15.54
CA GLU A 477 -17.19 26.88 -14.81
C GLU A 477 -17.85 25.98 -13.77
N ASN A 478 -18.25 24.76 -14.15
CA ASN A 478 -18.83 23.80 -13.21
C ASN A 478 -17.84 23.40 -12.10
N ILE A 479 -16.53 23.30 -12.38
CA ILE A 479 -15.51 23.07 -11.35
C ILE A 479 -15.49 24.22 -10.32
N LYS A 480 -15.62 25.47 -10.78
CA LYS A 480 -15.71 26.64 -9.90
C LYS A 480 -17.01 26.61 -9.07
N GLU A 481 -18.13 26.23 -9.67
CA GLU A 481 -19.42 26.08 -8.97
C GLU A 481 -19.36 25.01 -7.87
N ILE A 482 -18.75 23.85 -8.15
CA ILE A 482 -18.53 22.80 -7.14
C ILE A 482 -17.63 23.30 -6.00
N ALA A 483 -16.58 24.05 -6.33
CA ALA A 483 -15.66 24.61 -5.33
C ALA A 483 -16.36 25.65 -4.43
N LEU A 484 -17.21 26.49 -5.02
CA LEU A 484 -18.02 27.47 -4.31
C LEU A 484 -19.08 26.80 -3.43
N ALA A 485 -19.84 25.84 -3.96
CA ALA A 485 -20.83 25.06 -3.22
C ALA A 485 -20.20 24.32 -2.03
N ARG A 486 -18.95 23.84 -2.18
CA ARG A 486 -18.20 23.18 -1.09
C ARG A 486 -17.81 24.12 0.05
N SER A 487 -17.72 25.43 -0.21
CA SER A 487 -17.34 26.42 0.81
C SER A 487 -18.45 26.73 1.83
N TYR A 488 -19.70 26.34 1.54
CA TYR A 488 -20.87 26.58 2.40
C TYR A 488 -21.06 25.55 3.54
N GLY A 489 -20.11 24.64 3.74
CA GLY A 489 -19.97 23.85 4.96
C GLY A 489 -20.82 22.57 5.02
N ASP A 490 -22.15 22.67 5.14
CA ASP A 490 -23.00 21.50 5.33
C ASP A 490 -23.38 20.83 3.99
N LEU A 491 -22.60 19.83 3.60
CA LEU A 491 -22.71 19.14 2.32
C LEU A 491 -23.87 18.13 2.24
N SER A 492 -24.49 17.81 3.38
CA SER A 492 -25.51 16.75 3.47
C SER A 492 -26.87 17.19 2.93
N GLU A 493 -27.22 18.47 3.12
CA GLU A 493 -28.47 19.10 2.66
C GLU A 493 -28.30 20.08 1.48
N ASN A 494 -27.06 20.42 1.09
CA ASN A 494 -26.80 21.41 0.06
C ASN A 494 -27.25 20.93 -1.34
N PHE A 495 -28.35 21.52 -1.82
CA PHE A 495 -28.97 21.19 -3.11
C PHE A 495 -28.09 21.61 -4.29
N GLU A 496 -27.41 22.76 -4.16
CA GLU A 496 -26.50 23.30 -5.17
C GLU A 496 -25.29 22.38 -5.41
N TYR A 497 -24.75 21.77 -4.36
CA TYR A 497 -23.64 20.80 -4.48
C TYR A 497 -24.06 19.53 -5.22
N LYS A 498 -25.24 18.99 -4.92
CA LYS A 498 -25.79 17.80 -5.58
C LYS A 498 -26.09 18.10 -7.06
N ALA A 499 -26.67 19.26 -7.36
CA ALA A 499 -26.95 19.70 -8.72
C ALA A 499 -25.67 19.89 -9.55
N ALA A 500 -24.65 20.56 -8.99
CA ALA A 500 -23.36 20.76 -9.67
C ALA A 500 -22.63 19.43 -9.92
N LYS A 501 -22.70 18.48 -8.98
CA LYS A 501 -22.18 17.12 -9.17
C LYS A 501 -22.90 16.34 -10.26
N GLN A 502 -24.22 16.45 -10.35
CA GLN A 502 -24.99 15.84 -11.44
C GLN A 502 -24.64 16.49 -12.78
N MET A 503 -24.49 17.82 -12.82
CA MET A 503 -24.06 18.55 -14.01
C MET A 503 -22.64 18.15 -14.45
N GLN A 504 -21.75 17.84 -13.50
CA GLN A 504 -20.42 17.28 -13.80
C GLN A 504 -20.51 15.95 -14.54
N ALA A 505 -21.39 15.05 -14.12
CA ALA A 505 -21.60 13.78 -14.81
C ALA A 505 -22.18 13.97 -16.22
N VAL A 506 -23.12 14.90 -16.39
CA VAL A 506 -23.70 15.26 -17.70
C VAL A 506 -22.63 15.81 -18.64
N LEU A 507 -21.83 16.79 -18.19
CA LEU A 507 -20.76 17.39 -19.00
C LEU A 507 -19.67 16.36 -19.36
N ALA A 508 -19.31 15.47 -18.44
CA ALA A 508 -18.33 14.40 -18.70
C ALA A 508 -18.84 13.42 -19.76
N ARG A 509 -20.11 13.03 -19.69
CA ARG A 509 -20.75 12.18 -20.70
C ARG A 509 -20.80 12.86 -22.06
N GLN A 510 -21.26 14.11 -22.13
CA GLN A 510 -21.31 14.89 -23.36
C GLN A 510 -19.93 15.06 -24.00
N ARG A 511 -18.89 15.29 -23.17
CA ARG A 511 -17.51 15.36 -23.64
C ARG A 511 -17.09 14.04 -24.30
N ALA A 512 -17.29 12.91 -23.64
CA ALA A 512 -16.89 11.60 -24.15
C ALA A 512 -17.64 11.23 -25.45
N GLU A 513 -18.94 11.51 -25.51
CA GLU A 513 -19.76 11.29 -26.70
C GLU A 513 -19.27 12.16 -27.89
N LEU A 514 -19.02 13.45 -27.67
CA LEU A 514 -18.50 14.35 -28.71
C LEU A 514 -17.07 14.01 -29.14
N GLU A 515 -16.19 13.67 -28.20
CA GLU A 515 -14.80 13.28 -28.47
C GLU A 515 -14.75 12.02 -29.33
N GLN A 516 -15.54 11.01 -28.99
CA GLN A 516 -15.67 9.78 -29.76
C GLN A 516 -16.31 10.03 -31.13
N ALA A 517 -17.33 10.89 -31.22
CA ALA A 517 -17.99 11.24 -32.47
C ALA A 517 -17.02 11.97 -33.43
N LEU A 518 -16.25 12.94 -32.92
CA LEU A 518 -15.23 13.69 -33.67
C LEU A 518 -14.08 12.79 -34.15
N GLN A 519 -13.65 11.82 -33.35
CA GLN A 519 -12.59 10.88 -33.74
C GLN A 519 -12.99 10.02 -34.95
N ASN A 520 -14.27 9.65 -35.02
CA ASN A 520 -14.82 8.76 -36.04
C ASN A 520 -15.33 9.50 -37.29
N ALA A 521 -15.40 10.84 -37.27
CA ALA A 521 -15.92 11.63 -38.37
C ALA A 521 -14.87 11.98 -39.44
N ARG A 522 -15.34 12.14 -40.68
CA ARG A 522 -14.56 12.61 -41.83
C ARG A 522 -15.37 13.68 -42.55
N GLY A 523 -14.78 14.88 -42.62
CA GLY A 523 -15.34 16.02 -43.36
C GLY A 523 -15.26 15.78 -44.86
N THR A 524 -16.30 16.19 -45.59
CA THR A 524 -16.34 16.23 -47.04
C THR A 524 -17.06 17.48 -47.52
N SER A 525 -16.64 18.01 -48.66
CA SER A 525 -17.32 19.12 -49.35
C SER A 525 -18.44 18.63 -50.29
N PHE A 526 -18.65 17.31 -50.36
CA PHE A 526 -19.55 16.63 -51.28
C PHE A 526 -19.29 16.95 -52.77
N GLU A 527 -18.04 17.24 -53.13
CA GLU A 527 -17.65 17.51 -54.51
C GLU A 527 -17.78 16.24 -55.38
N ASN A 528 -18.35 16.41 -56.59
CA ASN A 528 -18.52 15.35 -57.59
C ASN A 528 -19.21 14.07 -57.05
N PRO A 529 -20.41 14.16 -56.47
CA PRO A 529 -21.13 12.98 -55.98
C PRO A 529 -21.54 12.07 -57.15
N ASP A 530 -21.60 10.76 -56.92
CA ASP A 530 -22.10 9.80 -57.92
C ASP A 530 -23.61 10.01 -58.11
N THR A 531 -24.02 10.57 -59.25
CA THR A 531 -25.43 10.80 -59.57
C THR A 531 -26.08 9.62 -60.33
N SER A 532 -25.33 8.53 -60.59
CA SER A 532 -25.88 7.34 -61.25
C SER A 532 -26.86 6.56 -60.36
N ARG A 533 -26.82 6.83 -59.05
CA ARG A 533 -27.67 6.28 -57.99
C ARG A 533 -27.73 7.30 -56.85
N VAL A 534 -28.69 7.15 -55.94
CA VAL A 534 -28.74 8.01 -54.75
C VAL A 534 -27.51 7.75 -53.88
N SER A 535 -26.66 8.75 -53.72
CA SER A 535 -25.47 8.70 -52.87
C SER A 535 -25.48 9.87 -51.88
N ILE A 536 -24.55 9.84 -50.92
CA ILE A 536 -24.29 10.99 -50.05
C ILE A 536 -23.88 12.19 -50.94
N GLY A 537 -24.46 13.37 -50.70
CA GLY A 537 -24.26 14.57 -51.52
C GLY A 537 -25.24 14.72 -52.69
N THR A 538 -26.37 14.00 -52.70
CA THR A 538 -27.37 14.08 -53.78
C THR A 538 -28.70 14.66 -53.31
N ILE A 539 -29.41 15.31 -54.24
CA ILE A 539 -30.78 15.79 -54.12
C ILE A 539 -31.66 14.83 -54.91
N VAL A 540 -32.64 14.23 -54.24
CA VAL A 540 -33.50 13.19 -54.79
C VAL A 540 -34.94 13.69 -54.81
N SER A 541 -35.52 13.78 -56.00
CA SER A 541 -36.95 14.07 -56.15
C SER A 541 -37.73 12.76 -56.27
N VAL A 542 -38.72 12.57 -55.41
CA VAL A 542 -39.55 11.37 -55.34
C VAL A 542 -41.03 11.71 -55.53
N ARG A 543 -41.81 10.76 -56.05
CA ARG A 543 -43.26 10.91 -56.24
C ARG A 543 -44.02 9.81 -55.55
N ASP A 544 -44.96 10.16 -54.69
CA ASP A 544 -45.88 9.22 -54.07
C ASP A 544 -46.77 8.57 -55.14
N LYS A 545 -46.82 7.24 -55.20
CA LYS A 545 -47.65 6.51 -56.16
C LYS A 545 -49.15 6.63 -55.88
N ALA A 546 -49.55 6.81 -54.62
CA ALA A 546 -50.94 6.94 -54.21
C ALA A 546 -51.45 8.37 -54.38
N SER A 547 -50.72 9.37 -53.85
CA SER A 547 -51.18 10.77 -53.86
C SER A 547 -50.68 11.59 -55.06
N ARG A 548 -49.73 11.06 -55.85
CA ARG A 548 -49.04 11.76 -56.95
C ARG A 548 -48.30 13.04 -56.55
N LYS A 549 -48.16 13.33 -55.25
CA LYS A 549 -47.39 14.46 -54.74
C LYS A 549 -45.89 14.21 -54.93
N GLN A 550 -45.16 15.28 -55.23
CA GLN A 550 -43.71 15.25 -55.36
C GLN A 550 -43.06 15.84 -54.11
N GLU A 551 -42.00 15.20 -53.65
CA GLU A 551 -41.19 15.63 -52.51
C GLU A 551 -39.72 15.57 -52.90
N THR A 552 -38.92 16.46 -52.34
CA THR A 552 -37.47 16.51 -52.60
C THR A 552 -36.72 16.30 -51.30
N TYR A 553 -35.72 15.43 -51.32
CA TYR A 553 -34.88 15.10 -50.17
C TYR A 553 -33.41 15.29 -50.51
N THR A 554 -32.69 16.06 -49.70
CA THR A 554 -31.24 16.23 -49.83
C THR A 554 -30.52 15.28 -48.89
N ILE A 555 -29.79 14.30 -49.44
CA ILE A 555 -29.14 13.24 -48.66
C ILE A 555 -27.70 13.67 -48.34
N LEU A 556 -27.46 14.06 -47.08
CA LEU A 556 -26.14 14.52 -46.61
C LEU A 556 -25.60 13.61 -45.49
N GLY A 557 -24.50 14.05 -44.87
CA GLY A 557 -23.78 13.32 -43.85
C GLY A 557 -24.53 13.15 -42.53
N ALA A 558 -23.90 12.41 -41.61
CA ALA A 558 -24.51 11.95 -40.37
C ALA A 558 -25.04 13.08 -39.47
N TRP A 559 -24.39 14.25 -39.49
CA TRP A 559 -24.70 15.40 -38.64
C TRP A 559 -25.43 16.54 -39.35
N ASP A 560 -25.73 16.36 -40.64
CA ASP A 560 -26.22 17.42 -41.52
C ASP A 560 -27.76 17.50 -41.58
N GLY A 561 -28.45 16.59 -40.89
CA GLY A 561 -29.90 16.49 -40.91
C GLY A 561 -30.60 17.77 -40.45
N ASN A 562 -31.45 18.31 -41.32
CA ASN A 562 -32.33 19.44 -41.05
C ASN A 562 -33.70 19.19 -41.72
N PRO A 563 -34.66 18.59 -41.00
CA PRO A 563 -35.98 18.27 -41.55
C PRO A 563 -36.74 19.48 -42.11
N ASP A 564 -36.59 20.66 -41.48
CA ASP A 564 -37.25 21.90 -41.92
C ASP A 564 -36.75 22.38 -43.29
N ARG A 565 -35.54 21.96 -43.68
CA ARG A 565 -34.92 22.25 -44.98
C ARG A 565 -34.94 21.04 -45.93
N HIS A 566 -35.66 19.98 -45.59
CA HIS A 566 -35.66 18.70 -46.31
C HIS A 566 -34.26 18.07 -46.47
N ILE A 567 -33.34 18.37 -45.55
CA ILE A 567 -32.01 17.76 -45.51
C ILE A 567 -32.06 16.55 -44.59
N ILE A 568 -31.77 15.39 -45.13
CA ILE A 568 -31.91 14.10 -44.47
C ILE A 568 -30.51 13.49 -44.32
N SER A 569 -30.17 13.13 -43.08
CA SER A 569 -28.95 12.36 -42.82
C SER A 569 -29.09 10.98 -43.45
N TYR A 570 -28.04 10.53 -44.12
CA TYR A 570 -27.99 9.20 -44.72
C TYR A 570 -28.27 8.06 -43.72
N GLN A 571 -28.07 8.30 -42.42
CA GLN A 571 -28.31 7.31 -41.36
C GLN A 571 -29.78 7.17 -40.96
N THR A 572 -30.66 8.08 -41.40
CA THR A 572 -32.09 8.00 -41.10
C THR A 572 -32.78 6.92 -41.92
N ALA A 573 -33.95 6.45 -41.49
CA ALA A 573 -34.71 5.42 -42.19
C ALA A 573 -35.05 5.83 -43.65
N ILE A 574 -35.36 7.11 -43.89
CA ILE A 574 -35.60 7.65 -45.23
C ILE A 574 -34.31 7.66 -46.06
N GLY A 575 -33.19 8.11 -45.46
CA GLY A 575 -31.89 8.11 -46.12
C GLY A 575 -31.43 6.70 -46.52
N GLN A 576 -31.54 5.73 -45.62
CA GLN A 576 -31.19 4.33 -45.88
C GLN A 576 -32.09 3.68 -46.93
N ALA A 577 -33.39 4.02 -46.96
CA ALA A 577 -34.32 3.50 -47.95
C ALA A 577 -34.12 4.09 -49.36
N LEU A 578 -33.49 5.26 -49.47
CA LEU A 578 -33.19 5.90 -50.75
C LEU A 578 -31.79 5.55 -51.26
N LEU A 579 -30.81 5.38 -50.37
CA LEU A 579 -29.41 5.12 -50.72
C LEU A 579 -29.25 3.93 -51.69
N GLY A 580 -28.49 4.14 -52.76
CA GLY A 580 -28.12 3.11 -53.72
C GLY A 580 -29.14 2.86 -54.83
N HIS A 581 -30.35 3.40 -54.72
CA HIS A 581 -31.41 3.28 -55.73
C HIS A 581 -31.24 4.23 -56.91
N LYS A 582 -31.82 3.87 -58.06
CA LYS A 582 -31.71 4.63 -59.32
C LYS A 582 -32.98 5.40 -59.66
N ALA A 583 -32.86 6.41 -60.54
CA ALA A 583 -34.02 7.07 -61.11
C ALA A 583 -34.91 6.05 -61.86
N GLY A 584 -36.21 6.13 -61.63
CA GLY A 584 -37.24 5.19 -62.12
C GLY A 584 -37.53 4.00 -61.18
N GLU A 585 -36.77 3.81 -60.11
CA GLU A 585 -37.03 2.74 -59.13
C GLU A 585 -38.09 3.15 -58.11
N VAL A 586 -38.87 2.17 -57.64
CA VAL A 586 -39.87 2.36 -56.59
C VAL A 586 -39.27 1.91 -55.27
N VAL A 587 -39.30 2.81 -54.28
CA VAL A 587 -38.77 2.60 -52.93
C VAL A 587 -39.90 2.71 -51.91
N ALA A 588 -39.82 1.90 -50.86
CA ALA A 588 -40.76 1.95 -49.74
C ALA A 588 -40.21 2.91 -48.67
N LEU A 589 -40.88 4.04 -48.48
CA LEU A 589 -40.60 4.98 -47.40
C LEU A 589 -41.66 4.81 -46.30
N PRO A 590 -41.42 5.31 -45.06
CA PRO A 590 -42.36 5.16 -43.95
C PRO A 590 -43.80 5.62 -44.24
N ASN A 591 -43.98 6.50 -45.22
CA ASN A 591 -45.26 7.12 -45.56
C ASN A 591 -45.90 6.58 -46.86
N GLY A 592 -45.34 5.54 -47.48
CA GLY A 592 -45.89 4.94 -48.71
C GLY A 592 -44.83 4.47 -49.70
N GLU A 593 -45.27 4.05 -50.89
CA GLU A 593 -44.39 3.73 -52.02
C GLU A 593 -44.12 4.96 -52.88
N PHE A 594 -42.85 5.26 -53.10
CA PHE A 594 -42.40 6.42 -53.86
C PHE A 594 -41.58 6.00 -55.07
N GLU A 595 -41.76 6.68 -56.20
CA GLU A 595 -40.96 6.52 -57.42
C GLU A 595 -39.89 7.62 -57.47
N ILE A 596 -38.63 7.26 -57.70
CA ILE A 596 -37.52 8.21 -57.83
C ILE A 596 -37.57 8.85 -59.22
N LEU A 597 -37.72 10.18 -59.30
CA LEU A 597 -37.84 10.92 -60.55
C LEU A 597 -36.48 11.39 -61.09
N SER A 598 -35.64 11.97 -60.22
CA SER A 598 -34.35 12.54 -60.58
C SER A 598 -33.37 12.50 -59.41
N ILE A 599 -32.08 12.51 -59.75
CA ILE A 599 -30.96 12.53 -58.81
C ILE A 599 -30.01 13.62 -59.30
N GLU A 600 -29.84 14.67 -58.51
CA GLU A 600 -29.01 15.83 -58.82
C GLU A 600 -27.90 16.02 -57.77
N PRO A 601 -26.74 16.58 -58.12
CA PRO A 601 -25.69 16.85 -57.14
C PRO A 601 -26.05 18.04 -56.24
N VAL A 602 -25.71 17.97 -54.95
CA VAL A 602 -25.82 19.12 -54.03
C VAL A 602 -24.75 20.17 -54.34
N PRO A 603 -25.01 21.47 -54.12
CA PRO A 603 -23.95 22.48 -54.13
C PRO A 603 -22.82 22.15 -53.14
N VAL A 604 -21.57 22.46 -53.52
CA VAL A 604 -20.37 22.21 -52.69
C VAL A 604 -20.51 22.89 -51.33
N ASP A 605 -20.31 22.14 -50.25
CA ASP A 605 -20.27 22.70 -48.90
C ASP A 605 -18.98 23.50 -48.72
N MET A 606 -19.11 24.82 -48.58
CA MET A 606 -18.01 25.71 -48.20
C MET A 606 -18.22 26.16 -46.75
N PRO A 607 -17.26 25.90 -45.83
CA PRO A 607 -17.33 26.46 -44.49
C PRO A 607 -17.35 27.99 -44.57
N ALA A 608 -18.09 28.64 -43.66
CA ALA A 608 -18.14 30.10 -43.61
C ALA A 608 -16.72 30.65 -43.39
N PRO A 609 -16.29 31.72 -44.11
CA PRO A 609 -14.98 32.30 -43.87
C PRO A 609 -14.87 32.73 -42.40
N GLU A 610 -13.76 32.37 -41.76
CA GLU A 610 -13.44 32.81 -40.39
C GLU A 610 -13.71 34.31 -40.29
N ALA A 611 -14.61 34.70 -39.38
CA ALA A 611 -14.79 36.10 -39.05
C ALA A 611 -13.47 36.59 -38.45
N VAL A 612 -12.66 37.24 -39.27
CA VAL A 612 -11.44 37.94 -38.85
C VAL A 612 -11.88 38.94 -37.79
N SER A 613 -11.51 38.70 -36.54
CA SER A 613 -11.73 39.67 -35.48
C SER A 613 -10.85 40.88 -35.79
N GLU A 614 -11.46 41.94 -36.33
CA GLU A 614 -10.84 43.26 -36.35
C GLU A 614 -10.54 43.65 -34.90
N ALA A 615 -9.27 43.57 -34.53
CA ALA A 615 -8.77 44.15 -33.30
C ALA A 615 -8.85 45.66 -33.43
N GLU A 616 -9.78 46.28 -32.70
CA GLU A 616 -9.73 47.72 -32.44
C GLU A 616 -8.39 48.05 -31.74
N PRO A 617 -7.60 49.01 -32.26
CA PRO A 617 -6.38 49.42 -31.60
C PRO A 617 -6.72 50.15 -30.30
N ALA A 618 -6.04 49.75 -29.23
CA ALA A 618 -6.13 50.36 -27.91
C ALA A 618 -5.92 51.89 -28.00
N SER A 619 -6.92 52.64 -27.53
CA SER A 619 -6.75 54.05 -27.18
C SER A 619 -6.11 54.14 -25.79
N VAL A 620 -5.09 54.99 -25.72
CA VAL A 620 -4.17 55.29 -24.61
C VAL A 620 -4.86 55.66 -23.30
#